data_AF-A0A383S5Q2-F1
#
_entry.id   AF-A0A383S5Q2-F1
#
_cell.length_a   1.000
_cell.length_b   1.000
_cell.length_c   1.000
_cell.angle_alpha   90.00
_cell.angle_beta   90.00
_cell.angle_gamma   90.00
#
_symmetry.space_group_name_H-M   'P 1'
#
loop_
_entity.id
_entity.type
_entity.pdbx_description
1 polymer ?
#
loop_
_entity_poly.entity_id
_entity_poly.type
_entity_poly.pdbx_seq_one_letter_code
_entity_poly.pdbx_strand_id
1 'polypeptide(L)'
;MDDLCGRVSDTFSFHDTITGRGYTRRDRSFSWFNEYQRSIGDSGFAVVIEFTGSDQDDTEPRPCATESLYVLRQNHRMELAALPPVLLAEARADYEAVAALGPYDEDYRRLR
;
A
#
# COMPACT_ATOMS: atom_id res chain seq x y z
N MET A 1 3.12 -1.79 10.34
CA MET A 1 4.58 -1.71 10.18
C MET A 1 4.86 -0.63 9.16
N ASP A 2 5.96 0.08 9.31
CA ASP A 2 6.35 1.27 8.54
C ASP A 2 7.87 1.32 8.31
N ASP A 3 8.57 0.19 8.47
CA ASP A 3 10.02 0.07 8.32
C ASP A 3 10.52 0.32 6.88
N LEU A 4 9.63 0.21 5.90
CA LEU A 4 9.88 0.55 4.50
C LEU A 4 9.16 1.83 4.09
N CYS A 5 8.77 2.70 5.01
CA CYS A 5 8.22 4.01 4.66
C CYS A 5 9.24 4.89 3.94
N GLY A 6 8.75 5.81 3.09
CA GLY A 6 9.57 6.81 2.40
C GLY A 6 10.36 6.28 1.20
N ARG A 7 10.01 5.13 0.64
CA ARG A 7 10.59 4.63 -0.62
C ARG A 7 9.87 5.31 -1.78
N VAL A 8 10.57 6.21 -2.46
CA VAL A 8 9.98 7.09 -3.49
C VAL A 8 10.06 6.42 -4.86
N SER A 9 8.91 6.32 -5.52
CA SER A 9 8.76 5.88 -6.91
C SER A 9 7.81 6.85 -7.63
N ASP A 10 7.02 6.34 -8.58
CA ASP A 10 5.90 7.05 -9.17
C ASP A 10 4.57 6.28 -9.00
N THR A 11 3.45 6.99 -9.16
CA THR A 11 2.10 6.47 -8.96
C THR A 11 1.73 5.35 -9.94
N PHE A 12 2.28 5.34 -11.16
CA PHE A 12 1.96 4.33 -12.17
C PHE A 12 2.72 3.03 -11.90
N SER A 13 4.03 3.10 -11.66
CA SER A 13 4.84 1.94 -11.28
C SER A 13 4.35 1.31 -9.99
N PHE A 14 3.95 2.14 -9.01
CA PHE A 14 3.35 1.67 -7.77
C PHE A 14 2.04 0.94 -8.05
N HIS A 15 1.15 1.54 -8.85
CA HIS A 15 -0.14 0.97 -9.24
C HIS A 15 0.01 -0.37 -9.95
N ASP A 16 0.86 -0.45 -10.98
CA ASP A 16 1.08 -1.67 -11.76
C ASP A 16 1.63 -2.80 -10.89
N THR A 17 2.59 -2.48 -10.02
CA THR A 17 3.21 -3.46 -9.11
C THR A 17 2.20 -4.00 -8.09
N ILE A 18 1.40 -3.13 -7.49
CA ILE A 18 0.48 -3.52 -6.40
C ILE A 18 -0.78 -4.20 -6.93
N THR A 19 -1.31 -3.77 -8.08
CA THR A 19 -2.48 -4.40 -8.72
C THR A 19 -2.14 -5.74 -9.34
N GLY A 20 -0.93 -5.92 -9.89
CA GLY A 20 -0.40 -7.21 -10.32
C GLY A 20 -0.34 -8.26 -9.20
N ARG A 21 -0.40 -7.82 -7.93
CA ARG A 21 -0.43 -8.66 -6.72
C ARG A 21 -1.85 -8.86 -6.16
N GLY A 22 -2.89 -8.45 -6.89
CA GLY A 22 -4.28 -8.64 -6.52
C GLY A 22 -4.82 -7.64 -5.50
N TYR A 23 -4.14 -6.50 -5.32
CA TYR A 23 -4.69 -5.40 -4.53
C TYR A 23 -5.58 -4.50 -5.39
N THR A 24 -6.59 -3.92 -4.77
CA THR A 24 -7.46 -2.92 -5.36
C THR A 24 -7.38 -1.63 -4.57
N ARG A 25 -7.70 -0.50 -5.21
CA ARG A 25 -7.80 0.79 -4.50
C ARG A 25 -8.86 0.67 -3.41
N ARG A 26 -8.54 1.09 -2.21
CA ARG A 26 -9.51 1.20 -1.13
C ARG A 26 -10.25 2.53 -1.29
N ASP A 27 -11.57 2.43 -1.39
CA ASP A 27 -12.42 3.57 -1.70
C ASP A 27 -12.50 4.54 -0.52
N ARG A 28 -11.81 5.67 -0.64
CA ARG A 28 -11.83 6.77 0.31
C ARG A 28 -11.70 8.08 -0.45
N SER A 29 -12.83 8.69 -0.84
CA SER A 29 -12.95 9.99 -1.53
C SER A 29 -12.98 9.95 -3.06
N PHE A 30 -13.68 10.93 -3.66
CA PHE A 30 -13.97 10.99 -5.09
C PHE A 30 -12.76 11.33 -5.98
N SER A 31 -11.67 11.90 -5.43
CA SER A 31 -10.52 12.33 -6.24
C SER A 31 -9.17 11.84 -5.72
N TRP A 32 -8.97 11.73 -4.40
CA TRP A 32 -7.68 11.32 -3.82
C TRP A 32 -7.80 9.98 -3.11
N PHE A 33 -6.83 9.10 -3.28
CA PHE A 33 -6.75 7.85 -2.51
C PHE A 33 -5.30 7.57 -2.10
N ASN A 34 -5.12 6.84 -1.00
CA ASN A 34 -3.80 6.57 -0.44
C ASN A 34 -3.64 5.13 0.07
N GLU A 35 -4.60 4.25 -0.21
CA GLU A 35 -4.64 2.89 0.30
C GLU A 35 -4.97 1.89 -0.82
N TYR A 36 -4.18 0.82 -0.87
CA TYR A 36 -4.49 -0.39 -1.63
C TYR A 36 -4.81 -1.53 -0.66
N GLN A 37 -5.84 -2.31 -0.95
CA GLN A 37 -6.24 -3.43 -0.11
C GLN A 37 -6.36 -4.74 -0.90
N ARG A 38 -6.07 -5.86 -0.24
CA ARG A 38 -6.30 -7.22 -0.74
C ARG A 38 -7.05 -8.04 0.31
N SER A 39 -8.23 -8.55 -0.05
CA SER A 39 -9.03 -9.41 0.83
C SER A 39 -8.41 -10.79 0.97
N ILE A 40 -8.48 -11.36 2.17
CA ILE A 40 -7.99 -12.71 2.48
C ILE A 40 -9.18 -13.67 2.53
N GLY A 41 -9.58 -14.18 1.36
CA GLY A 41 -10.80 -15.00 1.23
C GLY A 41 -12.03 -14.30 1.81
N ASP A 42 -12.97 -15.08 2.34
CA ASP A 42 -14.22 -14.58 2.93
C ASP A 42 -14.11 -14.32 4.45
N SER A 43 -12.89 -14.26 4.98
CA SER A 43 -12.62 -14.18 6.42
C SER A 43 -12.93 -12.81 7.05
N GLY A 44 -13.20 -11.79 6.21
CA GLY A 44 -13.34 -10.40 6.63
C GLY A 44 -12.00 -9.73 6.97
N PHE A 45 -10.87 -10.40 6.72
CA PHE A 45 -9.54 -9.81 6.78
C PHE A 45 -9.13 -9.19 5.45
N ALA A 46 -8.44 -8.05 5.51
CA ALA A 46 -7.79 -7.44 4.36
C ALA A 46 -6.39 -6.96 4.74
N VAL A 47 -5.43 -7.19 3.86
CA VAL A 47 -4.10 -6.57 3.93
C VAL A 47 -4.20 -5.20 3.28
N VAL A 48 -3.61 -4.19 3.90
CA VAL A 48 -3.58 -2.83 3.36
C VAL A 48 -2.14 -2.34 3.28
N ILE A 49 -1.79 -1.79 2.11
CA ILE A 49 -0.56 -1.04 1.88
C ILE A 49 -0.96 0.41 1.61
N GLU A 50 -0.45 1.30 2.45
CA GLU A 50 -0.63 2.73 2.40
C GLU A 50 0.58 3.39 1.71
N PHE A 51 0.31 4.45 0.97
CA PHE A 51 1.29 5.28 0.29
C PHE A 51 0.89 6.75 0.43
N THR A 52 1.73 7.69 -0.05
CA THR A 52 1.45 9.13 0.10
C THR A 52 0.17 9.57 -0.59
N GLY A 53 -0.20 8.89 -1.68
CA GLY A 53 -1.47 9.05 -2.38
C GLY A 53 -1.32 9.40 -3.86
N SER A 54 -2.45 9.41 -4.56
CA SER A 54 -2.56 9.69 -5.99
C SER A 54 -3.95 10.24 -6.29
N ASP A 55 -4.02 11.09 -7.31
CA ASP A 55 -5.30 11.52 -7.87
C ASP A 55 -5.85 10.41 -8.78
N GLN A 56 -7.15 10.14 -8.71
CA GLN A 56 -7.78 9.15 -9.58
C GLN A 56 -7.69 9.53 -11.06
N ASP A 57 -7.62 10.84 -11.35
CA ASP A 57 -7.54 11.41 -12.68
C ASP A 57 -6.08 11.70 -13.13
N ASP A 58 -5.08 11.15 -12.42
CA ASP A 58 -3.67 11.27 -12.82
C ASP A 58 -3.47 10.75 -14.26
N THR A 59 -3.11 11.66 -15.17
CA THR A 59 -2.80 11.34 -16.59
C THR A 59 -1.30 11.15 -16.84
N GLU A 60 -0.47 11.46 -15.85
CA GLU A 60 0.99 11.36 -15.88
C GLU A 60 1.50 10.78 -14.55
N PRO A 61 2.63 10.05 -14.54
CA PRO A 61 3.21 9.51 -13.32
C PRO A 61 3.62 10.63 -12.36
N ARG A 62 3.10 10.59 -11.13
CA ARG A 62 3.42 11.54 -10.06
C ARG A 62 4.34 10.89 -9.04
N PRO A 63 5.29 11.61 -8.43
CA PRO A 63 6.08 11.05 -7.33
C PRO A 63 5.17 10.61 -6.18
N CYS A 64 5.40 9.41 -5.66
CA CYS A 64 4.73 8.93 -4.46
C CYS A 64 5.69 8.07 -3.63
N ALA A 65 5.33 7.82 -2.37
CA ALA A 65 6.15 6.99 -1.50
C ALA A 65 5.34 5.99 -0.68
N THR A 66 5.96 4.86 -0.34
CA THR A 66 5.41 3.89 0.62
C THR A 66 5.21 4.52 2.01
N GLU A 67 4.13 4.16 2.70
CA GLU A 67 3.89 4.57 4.08
C GLU A 67 3.82 3.38 5.03
N SER A 68 2.74 2.60 5.02
CA SER A 68 2.52 1.58 6.05
C SER A 68 1.88 0.30 5.52
N LEU A 69 2.25 -0.82 6.12
CA LEU A 69 1.61 -2.13 5.95
C LEU A 69 0.80 -2.44 7.22
N TYR A 70 -0.48 -2.74 7.06
CA TYR A 70 -1.35 -3.12 8.17
C TYR A 70 -2.49 -4.04 7.72
N VAL A 71 -3.22 -4.58 8.69
CA VAL A 71 -4.34 -5.50 8.44
C VAL A 71 -5.62 -4.89 8.99
N LEU A 72 -6.71 -5.09 8.26
CA LEU A 72 -8.05 -4.79 8.69
C LEU A 72 -8.79 -6.10 8.99
N ARG A 73 -9.65 -6.07 10.00
CA ARG A 73 -10.73 -7.04 10.17
C ARG A 73 -12.03 -6.27 10.30
N GLN A 74 -12.98 -6.49 9.37
CA GLN A 74 -14.25 -5.74 9.36
C GLN A 74 -14.02 -4.21 9.46
N ASN A 75 -13.08 -3.67 8.67
CA ASN A 75 -12.63 -2.26 8.68
C ASN A 75 -11.94 -1.75 9.96
N HIS A 76 -11.66 -2.60 10.94
CA HIS A 76 -10.89 -2.22 12.13
C HIS A 76 -9.43 -2.60 11.96
N ARG A 77 -8.51 -1.66 12.22
CA ARG A 77 -7.07 -1.91 12.17
C ARG A 77 -6.66 -2.91 13.24
N MET A 78 -5.88 -3.89 12.84
CA MET A 78 -5.37 -4.97 13.68
C MET A 78 -3.85 -5.06 13.59
N GLU A 79 -3.26 -5.71 14.59
CA GLU A 79 -1.84 -6.06 14.56
C GLU A 79 -1.55 -7.08 13.47
N LEU A 80 -0.41 -6.92 12.79
CA LEU A 80 0.05 -7.86 11.77
C LEU A 80 0.26 -9.28 12.32
N ALA A 81 0.58 -9.40 13.61
CA ALA A 81 0.74 -10.68 14.30
C ALA A 81 -0.56 -11.51 14.36
N ALA A 82 -1.72 -10.91 14.06
CA ALA A 82 -2.98 -11.64 13.96
C ALA A 82 -3.11 -12.46 12.66
N LEU A 83 -2.27 -12.21 11.65
CA LEU A 83 -2.24 -13.02 10.44
C LEU A 83 -1.52 -14.35 10.67
N PRO A 84 -2.00 -15.45 10.05
CA PRO A 84 -1.20 -16.65 9.90
C PRO A 84 0.19 -16.33 9.30
N PRO A 85 1.29 -16.96 9.76
CA PRO A 85 2.65 -16.61 9.35
C PRO A 85 2.88 -16.59 7.83
N VAL A 86 2.24 -17.51 7.10
CA VAL A 86 2.33 -17.55 5.62
C VAL A 86 1.75 -16.29 4.99
N LEU A 87 0.57 -15.85 5.45
CA LEU A 87 -0.09 -14.64 4.94
C LEU A 87 0.67 -13.37 5.34
N LEU A 88 1.29 -13.36 6.52
CA LEU A 88 2.17 -12.27 6.93
C LEU A 88 3.40 -12.17 6.02
N ALA A 89 4.03 -13.31 5.69
CA ALA A 89 5.17 -13.35 4.78
C ALA A 89 4.80 -12.87 3.37
N GLU A 90 3.64 -13.27 2.85
CA GLU A 90 3.10 -12.77 1.57
C GLU A 90 2.88 -11.25 1.60
N ALA A 91 2.16 -10.75 2.61
CA ALA A 91 1.91 -9.31 2.78
C ALA A 91 3.20 -8.50 2.88
N ARG A 92 4.22 -9.06 3.56
CA ARG A 92 5.55 -8.46 3.66
C ARG A 92 6.25 -8.42 2.31
N ALA A 93 6.23 -9.52 1.55
CA ALA A 93 6.84 -9.58 0.23
C ALA A 93 6.18 -8.60 -0.76
N ASP A 94 4.86 -8.39 -0.66
CA ASP A 94 4.14 -7.40 -1.45
C ASP A 94 4.59 -5.96 -1.09
N TYR A 95 4.75 -5.67 0.21
CA TYR A 95 5.23 -4.36 0.67
C TYR A 95 6.69 -4.11 0.27
N GLU A 96 7.54 -5.13 0.35
CA GLU A 96 8.92 -5.08 -0.13
C GLU A 96 9.00 -4.83 -1.65
N ALA A 97 8.07 -5.39 -2.43
CA ALA A 97 8.07 -5.22 -3.87
C ALA A 97 7.79 -3.76 -4.29
N VAL A 98 6.81 -3.10 -3.67
CA VAL A 98 6.57 -1.66 -3.94
C VAL A 98 7.67 -0.79 -3.36
N ALA A 99 8.24 -1.16 -2.22
CA ALA A 99 9.39 -0.45 -1.63
C ALA A 99 10.67 -0.55 -2.47
N ALA A 100 10.84 -1.64 -3.23
CA ALA A 100 11.99 -1.86 -4.10
C ALA A 100 11.95 -1.02 -5.39
N LEU A 101 10.84 -0.34 -5.67
CA LEU A 101 10.70 0.53 -6.85
C LEU A 101 11.61 1.76 -6.79
N GLY A 102 12.06 2.17 -5.60
CA GLY A 102 12.97 3.30 -5.50
C GLY A 102 13.64 3.50 -4.14
N PRO A 103 14.53 4.50 -4.06
CA PRO A 103 15.35 4.76 -2.88
C PRO A 103 14.51 5.37 -1.75
N TYR A 104 15.07 5.34 -0.55
CA TYR A 104 14.53 6.13 0.56
C TYR A 104 14.82 7.62 0.33
N ASP A 105 13.83 8.48 0.59
CA ASP A 105 13.95 9.94 0.60
C ASP A 105 13.54 10.47 1.98
N GLU A 106 14.39 11.29 2.61
CA GLU A 106 14.10 11.88 3.92
C GLU A 106 12.97 12.93 3.87
N ASP A 107 12.75 13.54 2.71
CA ASP A 107 11.79 14.60 2.45
C ASP A 107 10.47 14.10 1.82
N TYR A 108 10.28 12.78 1.70
CA TYR A 108 9.12 12.15 1.05
C TYR A 108 7.77 12.64 1.58
N ARG A 109 7.71 13.11 2.83
CA ARG A 109 6.47 13.61 3.46
C ARG A 109 5.89 14.83 2.78
N ARG A 110 6.66 15.53 1.94
CA ARG A 110 6.15 16.63 1.10
C ARG A 110 5.24 16.16 -0.03
N LEU A 111 5.16 14.84 -0.28
CA LEU A 111 4.33 14.22 -1.31
C LEU A 111 2.88 13.94 -0.85
N ARG A 112 2.54 14.25 0.41
CA ARG A 112 1.22 14.00 1.01
C ARG A 112 0.25 15.16 0.77
#